data_AF-A0A022PQE4-F1
#
_entry.id   AF-A0A022PQE4-F1
#
_cell.length_a   1.000
_cell.length_b   1.000
_cell.length_c   1.000
_cell.angle_alpha   90.00
_cell.angle_beta   90.00
_cell.angle_gamma   90.00
#
_symmetry.space_group_name_H-M   'P 1'
#
loop_
_entity.id
_entity.type
_entity.pdbx_description
1 polymer ?
#
loop_
_entity_poly.entity_id
_entity_poly.type
_entity_poly.pdbx_seq_one_letter_code
_entity_poly.pdbx_strand_id
1 'polypeptide(L)' 'MNISNKVPLKFSLEVKEALESGKPVVALESNVITHGLDYPDNVTTAKNVEQAVRASGAIPAT' A
#
# COMPACT_ATOMS: atom_id res chain seq x y z
N MET A 1 10.92 15.73 28.29
CA MET A 1 10.36 16.43 27.13
C MET A 1 9.88 15.37 26.15
N ASN A 2 8.58 15.03 26.16
CA ASN A 2 8.06 13.92 25.35
C ASN A 2 7.42 14.49 24.09
N ILE A 3 8.20 14.62 23.01
CA ILE A 3 7.67 15.11 21.74
C ILE A 3 7.20 13.89 20.93
N SER A 4 6.07 13.30 21.33
CA SER A 4 5.32 12.42 20.44
C SER A 4 4.52 13.29 19.45
N ASN A 5 5.23 13.99 18.57
CA ASN A 5 4.62 14.50 17.34
C ASN A 5 4.48 13.30 16.40
N LYS A 6 3.50 12.43 16.66
CA LYS A 6 3.13 11.40 15.70
C LYS A 6 2.42 12.09 14.53
N VAL A 7 3.04 12.03 13.36
CA VAL A 7 2.36 12.39 12.11
C VAL A 7 1.09 11.53 12.03
N PRO A 8 -0.09 12.13 11.80
CA PRO A 8 -1.32 11.38 11.73
C PRO A 8 -1.26 10.44 10.52
N LEU A 9 -1.32 9.13 10.78
CA LEU A 9 -1.41 8.11 9.75
C LEU A 9 -2.88 7.84 9.42
N LYS A 10 -3.20 7.78 8.13
CA LYS A 10 -4.50 7.36 7.63
C LYS A 10 -4.34 6.02 6.92
N PHE A 11 -5.08 5.02 7.36
CA PHE A 11 -5.16 3.72 6.71
C PHE A 11 -6.52 3.59 6.03
N SER A 12 -6.57 2.85 4.93
CA SER A 12 -7.84 2.36 4.41
C SER A 12 -8.48 1.39 5.42
N LEU A 13 -9.79 1.17 5.31
CA LEU A 13 -10.48 0.22 6.17
C LEU A 13 -9.86 -1.18 6.08
N GLU A 14 -9.59 -1.65 4.85
CA GLU A 14 -9.00 -2.98 4.59
C GLU A 14 -7.63 -3.15 5.25
N VAL A 15 -6.75 -2.15 5.16
CA VAL A 15 -5.42 -2.19 5.79
C VAL A 15 -5.54 -2.15 7.31
N LYS A 16 -6.44 -1.32 7.84
CA LYS A 16 -6.68 -1.25 9.28
C LYS A 16 -7.14 -2.61 9.84
N GLU A 17 -8.13 -3.22 9.21
CA GLU A 17 -8.65 -4.53 9.61
C GLU A 17 -7.60 -5.63 9.48
N ALA A 18 -6.77 -5.59 8.43
CA ALA A 18 -5.68 -6.53 8.24
C ALA A 18 -4.65 -6.44 9.38
N LEU A 19 -4.25 -5.23 9.76
CA LEU A 19 -3.33 -5.00 10.87
C LEU A 19 -3.92 -5.45 12.21
N GLU A 20 -5.18 -5.12 12.48
CA GLU A 20 -5.88 -5.53 13.71
C GLU A 20 -6.07 -7.04 13.82
N SER A 21 -6.23 -7.74 12.69
CA SER A 21 -6.39 -9.19 12.63
C SER A 21 -5.08 -9.98 12.42
N GLY A 22 -3.93 -9.29 12.39
CA GLY A 22 -2.62 -9.93 12.18
C GLY A 22 -2.44 -10.55 10.79
N LYS A 23 -3.23 -10.10 9.79
CA LYS A 23 -3.07 -10.53 8.40
C LYS A 23 -1.86 -9.85 7.77
N PRO A 24 -1.16 -10.52 6.84
CA PRO A 24 -0.01 -9.93 6.15
C PRO A 24 -0.42 -8.72 5.29
N VAL A 25 0.32 -7.63 5.43
CA VAL A 25 0.16 -6.39 4.65
C VAL A 25 1.47 -6.10 3.92
N VAL A 26 1.38 -5.70 2.65
CA VAL A 26 2.53 -5.30 1.83
C VAL A 26 2.35 -3.84 1.43
N ALA A 27 3.26 -2.97 1.88
CA ALA A 27 3.29 -1.58 1.45
C ALA A 27 3.83 -1.47 0.02
N LEU A 28 3.19 -0.65 -0.81
CA LEU A 28 3.58 -0.38 -2.19
C LEU A 28 3.93 1.11 -2.32
N GLU A 29 5.06 1.42 -2.97
CA GLU A 29 5.51 2.81 -3.10
C GLU A 29 4.76 3.55 -4.22
N SER A 30 4.25 4.74 -3.94
CA SER A 30 3.54 5.55 -4.95
C SER A 30 4.46 6.14 -6.03
N ASN A 31 5.76 6.25 -5.81
CA ASN A 31 6.72 6.84 -6.75
C ASN A 31 6.86 6.02 -8.05
N VAL A 32 6.81 4.69 -7.93
CA VAL A 32 6.80 3.77 -9.10
C VAL A 32 5.58 4.06 -9.99
N ILE A 33 4.47 4.53 -9.41
CA ILE A 33 3.22 4.82 -10.09
C ILE A 33 3.27 6.19 -10.80
N THR A 34 3.95 7.18 -10.25
CA THR A 34 3.91 8.55 -10.81
C THR A 34 5.09 8.91 -11.70
N HIS A 35 6.28 8.37 -11.43
CA HIS A 35 7.51 8.75 -12.14
C HIS A 35 8.31 7.56 -12.70
N GLY A 36 7.91 6.32 -12.41
CA GLY A 36 8.64 5.13 -12.84
C GLY A 36 8.36 4.68 -14.27
N LEU A 37 7.13 4.89 -14.77
CA LEU A 37 6.67 4.44 -16.08
C LEU A 37 5.78 5.51 -16.72
N ASP A 38 5.76 5.56 -18.05
CA ASP A 38 4.85 6.42 -18.80
C ASP A 38 3.41 5.91 -18.68
N TYR A 39 2.45 6.82 -18.81
CA TYR A 39 1.04 6.43 -18.97
C TYR A 39 0.84 5.77 -20.35
N PRO A 40 0.10 4.64 -20.46
CA PRO A 40 -0.77 4.01 -19.44
C PRO A 40 -0.11 2.88 -18.62
N ASP A 41 1.17 2.61 -18.84
CA ASP A 41 1.87 1.46 -18.26
C ASP A 41 2.03 1.59 -16.75
N ASN A 42 2.13 2.80 -16.22
CA ASN A 42 2.15 3.06 -14.78
C ASN A 42 0.88 2.57 -14.06
N VAL A 43 -0.30 2.88 -14.60
CA VAL A 43 -1.59 2.46 -14.03
C VAL A 43 -1.74 0.95 -14.13
N THR A 44 -1.36 0.38 -15.28
CA THR A 44 -1.42 -1.07 -15.51
C THR A 44 -0.49 -1.81 -14.56
N THR A 45 0.73 -1.32 -14.38
CA THR A 45 1.73 -1.90 -13.48
C THR A 45 1.28 -1.81 -12.03
N ALA A 46 0.77 -0.66 -11.58
CA ALA A 46 0.24 -0.51 -10.22
C ALA A 46 -0.83 -1.56 -9.90
N LYS A 47 -1.80 -1.74 -10.81
CA LYS A 47 -2.86 -2.76 -10.67
C LYS A 47 -2.31 -4.19 -10.64
N ASN A 48 -1.34 -4.50 -11.51
CA ASN A 48 -0.74 -5.83 -11.58
C ASN A 48 0.03 -6.16 -10.29
N VAL A 49 0.73 -5.19 -9.71
CA VAL A 49 1.45 -5.36 -8.43
C VAL A 49 0.46 -5.56 -7.28
N GLU A 50 -0.61 -4.76 -7.20
CA GLU A 50 -1.66 -4.97 -6.20
C GLU A 50 -2.30 -6.36 -6.32
N GLN A 51 -2.58 -6.82 -7.55
CA GLN A 51 -3.12 -8.15 -7.79
C GLN A 51 -2.13 -9.26 -7.38
N ALA A 52 -0.84 -9.09 -7.63
CA ALA A 52 0.18 -10.05 -7.21
C ALA A 52 0.23 -10.20 -5.68
N VAL A 53 0.15 -9.10 -4.93
CA VAL A 53 0.06 -9.12 -3.45
C VAL A 53 -1.19 -9.86 -2.98
N ARG A 54 -2.33 -9.61 -3.62
CA ARG A 54 -3.58 -10.30 -3.29
C ARG A 54 -3.51 -11.79 -3.59
N ALA A 55 -2.93 -12.17 -4.72
CA ALA A 55 -2.73 -13.57 -5.11
C ALA A 55 -1.83 -14.33 -4.13
N SER A 56 -0.90 -13.65 -3.44
CA SER A 56 -0.09 -14.25 -2.38
C SER A 56 -0.80 -14.33 -1.02
N GLY A 57 -2.07 -13.92 -0.93
CA GLY A 57 -2.85 -13.92 0.31
C GLY A 57 -2.59 -12.73 1.24
N ALA A 58 -1.89 -11.70 0.76
CA ALA A 58 -1.62 -10.48 1.52
C ALA A 58 -2.51 -9.32 1.07
N ILE A 59 -2.58 -8.28 1.89
CA ILE A 59 -3.32 -7.05 1.61
C ILE A 59 -2.36 -5.97 1.11
N PRO A 60 -2.55 -5.41 -0.10
CA PRO A 60 -1.74 -4.30 -0.58
C PRO A 60 -2.10 -2.99 0.13
N ALA A 61 -1.08 -2.16 0.37
CA ALA A 61 -1.22 -0.83 0.95
C ALA A 61 -0.38 0.18 0.13
N THR A 62 -1.02 0.84 -0.83
CA THR A 62 -0.42 1.85 -1.74
C THR A 62 -0.44 3.26 -1.15
#